data_AF-A0A534Z4F4-F1
#
_entry.id   AF-A0A534Z4F4-F1
#
_cell.length_a   1.000
_cell.length_b   1.000
_cell.length_c   1.000
_cell.angle_alpha   90.00
_cell.angle_beta   90.00
_cell.angle_gamma   90.00
#
_symmetry.space_group_name_H-M   'P 1'
#
loop_
_entity.id
_entity.type
_entity.pdbx_description
1 polymer ?
#
loop_
_entity_poly.entity_id
_entity_poly.type
_entity_poly.pdbx_seq_one_letter_code
_entity_poly.pdbx_strand_id
1 'polypeptide(L)'
;MGERMQLYRRELSRLKDWEPYLKKHSGLPGPRANLELVAAVAEEADADRLWRLSASADEFLALCGTAGLGKVALMEPDTVMTWLRELASDPRWRVREGVAIALQQVGRENMPALLTEMKRWSEEGPYVQRAVAAGLCEPAILKNPQDAVAVLAILDRITYSVATTTDRRDGGFKVLRQALGY
;
A
#
# COMPACT_ATOMS: atom_id res chain seq x y z
N MET A 1 -1.73 -0.75 19.27
CA MET A 1 -2.64 -1.58 18.44
C MET A 1 -4.04 -1.41 19.01
N GLY A 2 -5.03 -0.95 18.23
CA GLY A 2 -6.33 -0.52 18.76
C GLY A 2 -7.25 -1.68 19.19
N GLU A 3 -8.12 -1.45 20.18
CA GLU A 3 -9.08 -2.45 20.69
C GLU A 3 -9.99 -3.03 19.60
N ARG A 4 -10.40 -2.19 18.62
CA ARG A 4 -11.27 -2.59 17.52
C ARG A 4 -10.58 -3.55 16.54
N MET A 5 -9.30 -3.32 16.25
CA MET A 5 -8.48 -4.25 15.47
C MET A 5 -8.42 -5.63 16.14
N GLN A 6 -8.20 -5.69 17.45
CA GLN A 6 -8.13 -6.96 18.18
C GLN A 6 -9.47 -7.69 18.20
N LEU A 7 -10.60 -6.96 18.22
CA LEU A 7 -11.92 -7.55 18.04
C LEU A 7 -12.05 -8.20 16.66
N TYR A 8 -11.68 -7.48 15.59
CA TYR A 8 -11.72 -8.01 14.23
C TYR A 8 -10.89 -9.30 14.10
N ARG A 9 -9.68 -9.31 14.64
CA ARG A 9 -8.83 -10.51 14.62
C ARG A 9 -9.51 -11.74 15.26
N ARG A 10 -10.13 -11.54 16.44
CA ARG A 10 -10.87 -12.60 17.13
C ARG A 10 -12.10 -13.08 16.37
N GLU A 11 -12.77 -12.20 15.64
CA GLU A 11 -13.93 -12.58 14.84
C GLU A 11 -13.51 -13.34 13.58
N LEU A 12 -12.49 -12.84 12.87
CA LEU A 12 -11.95 -13.48 11.66
C LEU A 12 -11.43 -14.90 11.93
N SER A 13 -10.74 -15.14 13.04
CA SER A 13 -10.22 -16.48 13.38
C SER A 13 -11.31 -17.54 13.65
N ARG A 14 -12.56 -17.11 13.90
CA ARG A 14 -13.71 -18.00 14.09
C ARG A 14 -14.50 -18.27 12.80
N LEU A 15 -14.20 -17.53 11.73
CA LEU A 15 -14.90 -17.63 10.46
C LEU A 15 -14.18 -18.57 9.51
N LYS A 16 -14.95 -19.45 8.86
CA LYS A 16 -14.45 -20.26 7.73
C LYS A 16 -14.38 -19.44 6.44
N ASP A 17 -15.39 -18.61 6.21
CA ASP A 17 -15.47 -17.68 5.08
C ASP A 17 -15.45 -16.23 5.59
N TRP A 18 -14.46 -15.47 5.15
CA TRP A 18 -14.25 -14.10 5.60
C TRP A 18 -14.99 -13.09 4.71
N GLU A 19 -15.29 -13.41 3.46
CA GLU A 19 -15.75 -12.40 2.50
C GLU A 19 -17.04 -11.69 2.92
N PRO A 20 -18.11 -12.39 3.36
CA PRO A 20 -19.34 -11.73 3.77
C PRO A 20 -19.11 -10.77 4.94
N TYR A 21 -18.23 -11.16 5.86
CA TYR A 21 -17.86 -10.35 7.01
C TYR A 21 -17.06 -9.11 6.58
N LEU A 22 -16.03 -9.30 5.75
CA LEU A 22 -15.19 -8.20 5.26
C LEU A 22 -16.01 -7.17 4.48
N LYS A 23 -16.89 -7.61 3.58
CA LYS A 23 -17.76 -6.72 2.79
C LYS A 23 -18.71 -5.94 3.70
N LYS A 24 -19.34 -6.61 4.67
CA LYS A 24 -20.26 -5.99 5.63
C LYS A 24 -19.59 -4.92 6.49
N HIS A 25 -18.34 -5.13 6.89
CA HIS A 25 -17.61 -4.23 7.80
C HIS A 25 -16.59 -3.32 7.07
N SER A 26 -16.65 -3.27 5.74
CA SER A 26 -15.70 -2.55 4.88
C SER A 26 -15.73 -1.03 5.03
N GLY A 27 -16.92 -0.48 5.31
CA GLY A 27 -17.18 0.95 5.18
C GLY A 27 -17.37 1.43 3.73
N LEU A 28 -17.40 0.51 2.74
CA LEU A 28 -17.63 0.81 1.32
C LEU A 28 -19.08 0.49 0.90
N PRO A 29 -19.69 1.26 -0.03
CA PRO A 29 -19.13 2.35 -0.83
C PRO A 29 -19.07 3.73 -0.14
N GLY A 30 -18.92 3.80 1.18
CA GLY A 30 -18.69 5.04 1.92
C GLY A 30 -17.30 5.69 1.70
N PRO A 31 -17.10 6.92 2.21
CA PRO A 31 -15.91 7.72 1.94
C PRO A 31 -14.63 7.19 2.59
N ARG A 32 -14.73 6.26 3.56
CA ARG A 32 -13.60 5.75 4.33
C ARG A 32 -13.67 4.23 4.44
N ALA A 33 -12.64 3.55 3.92
CA ALA A 33 -12.43 2.13 4.18
C ALA A 33 -12.05 1.90 5.65
N ASN A 34 -12.41 0.75 6.18
CA ASN A 34 -12.10 0.36 7.55
C ASN A 34 -10.65 -0.14 7.68
N LEU A 35 -9.72 0.78 7.92
CA LEU A 35 -8.28 0.47 7.99
C LEU A 35 -7.91 -0.44 9.18
N GLU A 36 -8.68 -0.44 10.27
CA GLU A 36 -8.45 -1.38 11.38
C GLU A 36 -8.81 -2.81 11.00
N LEU A 37 -9.82 -3.00 10.15
CA LEU A 37 -10.14 -4.31 9.58
C LEU A 37 -9.10 -4.75 8.54
N VAL A 38 -8.62 -3.82 7.70
CA VAL A 38 -7.49 -4.08 6.78
C VAL A 38 -6.27 -4.58 7.55
N ALA A 39 -5.89 -3.89 8.62
CA ALA A 39 -4.79 -4.31 9.48
C ALA A 39 -5.06 -5.68 10.12
N ALA A 40 -6.29 -5.93 10.60
CA ALA A 40 -6.63 -7.22 11.20
C ALA A 40 -6.51 -8.38 10.19
N VAL A 41 -6.89 -8.16 8.93
CA VAL A 41 -6.70 -9.16 7.86
C VAL A 41 -5.21 -9.41 7.60
N ALA A 42 -4.40 -8.36 7.51
CA ALA A 42 -2.94 -8.50 7.31
C ALA A 42 -2.26 -9.33 8.43
N GLU A 43 -2.76 -9.26 9.65
CA GLU A 43 -2.24 -10.02 10.78
C GLU A 43 -2.70 -11.49 10.79
N GLU A 44 -3.98 -11.74 10.52
CA GLU A 44 -4.60 -13.06 10.70
C GLU A 44 -4.57 -13.94 9.45
N ALA A 45 -4.50 -13.36 8.25
CA ALA A 45 -4.53 -14.13 7.01
C ALA A 45 -3.18 -14.84 6.75
N ASP A 46 -3.25 -16.04 6.19
CA ASP A 46 -2.11 -16.70 5.57
C ASP A 46 -1.75 -16.08 4.21
N ALA A 47 -0.56 -16.41 3.70
CA ALA A 47 -0.07 -15.87 2.43
C ALA A 47 -1.02 -16.19 1.26
N ASP A 48 -1.53 -17.42 1.18
CA ASP A 48 -2.46 -17.85 0.13
C ASP A 48 -3.74 -17.02 0.11
N ARG A 49 -4.31 -16.73 1.29
CA ARG A 49 -5.49 -15.86 1.41
C ARG A 49 -5.17 -14.43 1.01
N LEU A 50 -4.02 -13.89 1.42
CA LEU A 50 -3.60 -12.54 1.04
C LEU A 50 -3.45 -12.40 -0.48
N TRP A 51 -2.81 -13.37 -1.13
CA TRP A 51 -2.70 -13.44 -2.60
C TRP A 51 -4.07 -13.48 -3.27
N ARG A 52 -4.94 -14.41 -2.86
CA ARG A 52 -6.32 -14.51 -3.40
C ARG A 52 -7.11 -13.22 -3.23
N LEU A 53 -7.05 -12.61 -2.05
CA LEU A 53 -7.74 -11.36 -1.77
C LEU A 53 -7.19 -10.22 -2.63
N SER A 54 -5.87 -10.13 -2.81
CA SER A 54 -5.24 -9.06 -3.60
C SER A 54 -5.67 -9.05 -5.06
N ALA A 55 -6.01 -10.22 -5.61
CA ALA A 55 -6.51 -10.41 -6.97
C ALA A 55 -8.04 -10.25 -7.10
N SER A 56 -8.75 -9.95 -6.00
CA SER A 56 -10.21 -9.85 -6.01
C SER A 56 -10.70 -8.68 -6.88
N ALA A 57 -11.85 -8.88 -7.54
CA ALA A 57 -12.57 -7.79 -8.19
C ALA A 57 -13.23 -6.83 -7.19
N ASP A 58 -13.53 -7.31 -5.97
CA ASP A 58 -14.07 -6.48 -4.90
C ASP A 58 -12.99 -5.54 -4.36
N GLU A 59 -13.30 -4.24 -4.33
CA GLU A 59 -12.33 -3.20 -3.97
C GLU A 59 -11.82 -3.34 -2.52
N PHE A 60 -12.67 -3.70 -1.57
CA PHE A 60 -12.25 -3.82 -0.18
C PHE A 60 -11.43 -5.10 0.04
N LEU A 61 -11.83 -6.22 -0.57
CA LEU A 61 -11.05 -7.45 -0.52
C LEU A 61 -9.67 -7.27 -1.15
N ALA A 62 -9.60 -6.62 -2.32
CA ALA A 62 -8.34 -6.28 -2.98
C ALA A 62 -7.45 -5.40 -2.12
N LEU A 63 -8.01 -4.36 -1.48
CA LEU A 63 -7.30 -3.55 -0.49
C LEU A 63 -6.73 -4.40 0.66
N CYS A 64 -7.55 -5.26 1.27
CA CYS A 64 -7.13 -6.13 2.37
C CYS A 64 -5.96 -7.04 1.99
N GLY A 65 -6.08 -7.74 0.86
CA GLY A 65 -5.03 -8.63 0.38
C GLY A 65 -3.75 -7.86 0.04
N THR A 66 -3.86 -6.80 -0.74
CA THR A 66 -2.72 -5.98 -1.18
C THR A 66 -1.96 -5.42 0.01
N ALA A 67 -2.65 -4.82 1.00
CA ALA A 67 -2.02 -4.29 2.21
C ALA A 67 -1.28 -5.38 3.01
N GLY A 68 -1.88 -6.58 3.13
CA GLY A 68 -1.26 -7.68 3.85
C GLY A 68 -0.07 -8.31 3.15
N LEU A 69 0.05 -8.19 1.82
CA LEU A 69 1.22 -8.69 1.09
C LEU A 69 2.55 -8.08 1.56
N GLY A 70 2.54 -6.90 2.21
CA GLY A 70 3.73 -6.34 2.85
C GLY A 70 4.38 -7.28 3.87
N LYS A 71 3.59 -8.15 4.54
CA LYS A 71 4.10 -9.21 5.43
C LYS A 71 4.69 -10.38 4.64
N VAL A 72 4.09 -10.73 3.52
CA VAL A 72 4.56 -11.82 2.62
C VAL A 72 5.88 -11.45 1.94
N ALA A 73 6.10 -10.16 1.68
CA ALA A 73 7.33 -9.65 1.08
C ALA A 73 8.61 -9.99 1.87
N LEU A 74 8.51 -10.33 3.16
CA LEU A 74 9.65 -10.78 3.95
C LEU A 74 10.13 -12.18 3.56
N MET A 75 9.24 -13.00 3.01
CA MET A 75 9.51 -14.37 2.57
C MET A 75 9.71 -14.43 1.06
N GLU A 76 8.93 -13.65 0.30
CA GLU A 76 8.90 -13.66 -1.17
C GLU A 76 9.03 -12.24 -1.75
N PRO A 77 10.14 -11.53 -1.51
CA PRO A 77 10.28 -10.12 -1.84
C PRO A 77 10.08 -9.83 -3.33
N ASP A 78 10.73 -10.58 -4.22
CA ASP A 78 10.69 -10.31 -5.66
C ASP A 78 9.29 -10.47 -6.25
N THR A 79 8.59 -11.55 -5.87
CA THR A 79 7.22 -11.84 -6.32
C THR A 79 6.25 -10.78 -5.84
N VAL A 80 6.30 -10.44 -4.55
CA VAL A 80 5.41 -9.45 -3.95
C VAL A 80 5.69 -8.06 -4.53
N MET A 81 6.96 -7.65 -4.63
CA MET A 81 7.31 -6.33 -5.17
C MET A 81 6.87 -6.20 -6.64
N THR A 82 7.02 -7.25 -7.44
CA THR A 82 6.52 -7.25 -8.82
C THR A 82 5.01 -7.02 -8.87
N TRP A 83 4.24 -7.74 -8.05
CA TRP A 83 2.78 -7.59 -8.00
C TRP A 83 2.33 -6.24 -7.47
N LEU A 84 2.95 -5.74 -6.39
CA LEU A 84 2.66 -4.42 -5.84
C LEU A 84 2.94 -3.30 -6.86
N ARG A 85 3.97 -3.47 -7.70
CA ARG A 85 4.28 -2.54 -8.79
C ARG A 85 3.18 -2.49 -9.84
N GLU A 86 2.63 -3.65 -10.22
CA GLU A 86 1.48 -3.74 -11.14
C GLU A 86 0.24 -3.07 -10.52
N LEU A 87 -0.07 -3.39 -9.26
CA LEU A 87 -1.20 -2.81 -8.53
C LEU A 87 -1.06 -1.31 -8.24
N ALA A 88 0.15 -0.75 -8.31
CA ALA A 88 0.35 0.70 -8.18
C ALA A 88 -0.45 1.49 -9.24
N SER A 89 -0.72 0.87 -10.39
CA SER A 89 -1.51 1.44 -11.49
C SER A 89 -2.96 0.92 -11.54
N ASP A 90 -3.42 0.16 -10.54
CA ASP A 90 -4.80 -0.33 -10.48
C ASP A 90 -5.79 0.87 -10.53
N PRO A 91 -6.91 0.80 -11.29
CA PRO A 91 -7.85 1.91 -11.40
C PRO A 91 -8.51 2.29 -10.07
N ARG A 92 -8.64 1.36 -9.13
CA ARG A 92 -9.30 1.55 -7.83
C ARG A 92 -8.38 2.28 -6.85
N TRP A 93 -8.86 3.39 -6.29
CA TRP A 93 -8.07 4.20 -5.34
C TRP A 93 -7.64 3.36 -4.12
N ARG A 94 -8.54 2.53 -3.60
CA ARG A 94 -8.27 1.70 -2.42
C ARG A 94 -7.18 0.67 -2.64
N VAL A 95 -7.09 0.08 -3.83
CA VAL A 95 -6.01 -0.86 -4.13
C VAL A 95 -4.65 -0.15 -4.10
N ARG A 96 -4.58 1.07 -4.67
CA ARG A 96 -3.37 1.90 -4.57
C ARG A 96 -3.05 2.29 -3.12
N GLU A 97 -4.04 2.56 -2.27
CA GLU A 97 -3.82 2.72 -0.82
C GLU A 97 -3.24 1.45 -0.20
N GLY A 98 -3.74 0.26 -0.58
CA GLY A 98 -3.19 -1.02 -0.16
C GLY A 98 -1.71 -1.19 -0.51
N VAL A 99 -1.30 -0.79 -1.71
CA VAL A 99 0.12 -0.80 -2.12
C VAL A 99 0.97 0.06 -1.18
N ALA A 100 0.52 1.28 -0.85
CA ALA A 100 1.24 2.14 0.08
C ALA A 100 1.36 1.51 1.48
N ILE A 101 0.27 0.93 2.01
CA ILE A 101 0.27 0.25 3.31
C ILE A 101 1.24 -0.95 3.31
N ALA A 102 1.28 -1.72 2.22
CA ALA A 102 2.20 -2.84 2.08
C ALA A 102 3.66 -2.38 2.08
N LEU A 103 3.99 -1.33 1.31
CA LEU A 103 5.33 -0.74 1.28
C LEU A 103 5.75 -0.18 2.64
N GLN A 104 4.84 0.47 3.36
CA GLN A 104 5.09 0.94 4.73
C GLN A 104 5.42 -0.22 5.67
N GLN A 105 4.73 -1.36 5.52
CA GLN A 105 5.06 -2.56 6.31
C GLN A 105 6.44 -3.11 5.95
N VAL A 106 6.80 -3.17 4.67
CA VAL A 106 8.17 -3.54 4.26
C VAL A 106 9.20 -2.60 4.86
N GLY A 107 8.94 -1.29 4.88
CA GLY A 107 9.84 -0.29 5.47
C GLY A 107 10.03 -0.42 6.97
N ARG A 108 9.00 -0.86 7.71
CA ARG A 108 9.11 -1.14 9.15
C ARG A 108 10.10 -2.25 9.45
N GLU A 109 10.14 -3.26 8.59
CA GLU A 109 10.93 -4.48 8.81
C GLU A 109 12.32 -4.38 8.15
N ASN A 110 12.41 -3.73 6.98
CA ASN A 110 13.64 -3.62 6.21
C ASN A 110 13.67 -2.33 5.36
N MET A 111 13.89 -1.20 6.02
CA MET A 111 14.03 0.12 5.37
C MET A 111 15.11 0.16 4.27
N PRO A 112 16.33 -0.41 4.45
CA PRO A 112 17.34 -0.42 3.39
C PRO A 112 16.89 -1.11 2.10
N ALA A 113 16.18 -2.25 2.22
CA ALA A 113 15.62 -2.94 1.05
C ALA A 113 14.52 -2.09 0.39
N LEU A 114 13.60 -1.51 1.18
CA LEU A 114 12.57 -0.62 0.65
C LEU A 114 13.18 0.56 -0.11
N LEU A 115 14.16 1.25 0.47
CA LEU A 115 14.82 2.39 -0.17
C LEU A 115 15.50 2.00 -1.49
N THR A 116 16.07 0.79 -1.57
CA THR A 116 16.66 0.27 -2.82
C THR A 116 15.61 0.10 -3.91
N GLU A 117 14.46 -0.49 -3.57
CA GLU A 117 13.35 -0.64 -4.52
C GLU A 117 12.74 0.70 -4.93
N MET A 118 12.48 1.57 -3.95
CA MET A 118 11.82 2.84 -4.20
C MET A 118 12.67 3.80 -5.05
N LYS A 119 14.00 3.69 -4.99
CA LYS A 119 14.89 4.39 -5.94
C LYS A 119 14.61 3.97 -7.38
N ARG A 120 14.41 2.68 -7.66
CA ARG A 120 14.07 2.18 -9.00
C ARG A 120 12.68 2.66 -9.43
N TRP A 121 11.70 2.48 -8.56
CA TRP A 121 10.30 2.84 -8.85
C TRP A 121 10.09 4.34 -9.04
N SER A 122 10.94 5.18 -8.42
CA SER A 122 10.89 6.63 -8.62
C SER A 122 11.21 7.10 -10.04
N GLU A 123 11.84 6.25 -10.85
CA GLU A 123 12.17 6.51 -12.25
C GLU A 123 11.04 6.07 -13.22
N GLU A 124 10.01 5.40 -12.71
CA GLU A 124 8.87 4.90 -13.50
C GLU A 124 7.76 5.96 -13.64
N GLY A 125 6.60 5.54 -14.15
CA GLY A 125 5.46 6.42 -14.41
C GLY A 125 4.76 6.97 -13.16
N PRO A 126 3.86 7.96 -13.32
CA PRO A 126 3.27 8.70 -12.20
C PRO A 126 2.52 7.85 -11.16
N TYR A 127 1.87 6.75 -11.59
CA TYR A 127 1.20 5.82 -10.67
C TYR A 127 2.18 5.11 -9.73
N VAL A 128 3.30 4.64 -10.27
CA VAL A 128 4.36 3.98 -9.50
C VAL A 128 5.05 5.01 -8.59
N GLN A 129 5.34 6.21 -9.10
CA GLN A 129 5.87 7.33 -8.29
C GLN A 129 4.93 7.71 -7.14
N ARG A 130 3.60 7.64 -7.34
CA ARG A 130 2.63 7.86 -6.25
C ARG A 130 2.74 6.78 -5.18
N ALA A 131 2.92 5.52 -5.57
CA ALA A 131 3.14 4.43 -4.61
C ALA A 131 4.42 4.66 -3.80
N VAL A 132 5.50 5.11 -4.45
CA VAL A 132 6.75 5.49 -3.78
C VAL A 132 6.54 6.59 -2.75
N ALA A 133 5.92 7.71 -3.15
CA ALA A 133 5.69 8.84 -2.24
C ALA A 133 4.80 8.43 -1.06
N ALA A 134 3.67 7.78 -1.32
CA ALA A 134 2.75 7.35 -0.25
C ALA A 134 3.32 6.23 0.64
N GLY A 135 4.18 5.36 0.10
CA GLY A 135 4.82 4.28 0.83
C GLY A 135 5.96 4.74 1.75
N LEU A 136 6.74 5.74 1.32
CA LEU A 136 7.88 6.26 2.09
C LEU A 136 7.50 7.33 3.11
N CYS A 137 6.49 8.15 2.83
CA CYS A 137 6.11 9.30 3.67
C CYS A 137 5.22 8.93 4.88
N GLU A 138 5.46 7.78 5.51
CA GLU A 138 4.76 7.37 6.72
C GLU A 138 5.58 7.73 7.97
N PRO A 139 5.08 8.62 8.86
CA PRO A 139 5.81 9.05 10.05
C PRO A 139 6.27 7.91 10.97
N ALA A 140 5.55 6.78 10.99
CA ALA A 140 5.93 5.63 11.79
C ALA A 140 7.25 4.98 11.36
N ILE A 141 7.64 5.07 10.08
CA ILE A 141 8.86 4.43 9.54
C ILE A 141 10.04 5.40 9.40
N LEU A 142 9.80 6.71 9.45
CA LEU A 142 10.83 7.75 9.30
C LEU A 142 11.40 8.21 10.64
N LYS A 143 11.97 7.28 11.42
CA LYS A 143 12.57 7.59 12.74
C LYS A 143 14.06 7.89 12.70
N ASN A 144 14.77 7.35 11.71
CA ASN A 144 16.19 7.59 11.50
C ASN A 144 16.39 8.80 10.56
N PRO A 145 17.18 9.82 10.97
CA PRO A 145 17.48 10.96 10.11
C PRO A 145 18.14 10.59 8.77
N GLN A 146 18.96 9.54 8.73
CA GLN A 146 19.62 9.10 7.48
C GLN A 146 18.60 8.55 6.48
N ASP A 147 17.62 7.79 6.96
CA ASP A 147 16.53 7.27 6.12
C ASP A 147 15.66 8.42 5.61
N ALA A 148 15.38 9.43 6.45
CA ALA A 148 14.65 10.62 6.02
C ALA A 148 15.38 11.39 4.92
N VAL A 149 16.70 11.55 5.00
CA VAL A 149 17.51 12.17 3.93
C VAL A 149 17.44 11.36 2.64
N ALA A 150 17.52 10.02 2.72
CA ALA A 150 17.39 9.16 1.56
C ALA A 150 16.01 9.27 0.90
N VAL A 151 14.95 9.34 1.71
CA VAL A 151 13.58 9.57 1.21
C VAL A 151 13.44 10.93 0.55
N LEU A 152 14.00 12.00 1.13
CA LEU A 152 13.96 13.34 0.52
C LEU A 152 14.64 13.37 -0.86
N ALA A 153 15.75 12.64 -1.04
CA ALA A 153 16.40 12.54 -2.35
C ALA A 153 15.51 11.81 -3.40
N ILE A 154 14.75 10.79 -2.98
CA ILE A 154 13.79 10.10 -3.83
C ILE A 154 12.61 11.03 -4.19
N LEU A 155 12.12 11.80 -3.22
CA LEU A 155 11.03 12.76 -3.42
C LEU A 155 11.44 13.90 -4.35
N ASP A 156 12.68 14.40 -4.25
CA ASP A 156 13.20 15.44 -5.14
C ASP A 156 13.16 15.01 -6.62
N ARG A 157 13.49 13.74 -6.89
CA ARG A 157 13.36 13.16 -8.23
C ARG A 157 11.90 13.12 -8.70
N ILE A 158 10.98 12.70 -7.83
CA ILE A 158 9.54 12.65 -8.16
C ILE A 158 8.99 14.06 -8.40
N THR A 159 9.34 15.04 -7.58
CA THR A 159 8.86 16.42 -7.77
C THR A 159 9.47 17.06 -9.01
N TYR A 160 10.71 16.72 -9.38
CA TYR A 160 11.31 17.11 -10.64
C TYR A 160 10.55 16.53 -11.85
N SER A 161 10.11 15.27 -11.80
CA SER A 161 9.29 14.67 -12.87
C SER A 161 7.97 15.43 -13.04
N VAL A 162 7.32 15.81 -11.92
CA VAL A 162 6.08 16.59 -11.92
C VAL A 162 6.30 17.99 -12.53
N ALA A 163 7.40 18.65 -12.18
CA ALA A 163 7.73 19.98 -12.69
C ALA A 163 7.95 20.00 -14.21
N THR A 164 8.57 18.95 -14.74
CA THR A 164 8.94 18.82 -16.16
C THR A 164 7.85 18.17 -17.02
N THR A 165 6.81 17.59 -16.42
CA THR A 165 5.70 16.95 -17.14
C THR A 165 4.92 17.95 -18.00
N THR A 166 4.76 17.60 -19.29
CA THR A 166 3.98 18.37 -20.28
C THR A 166 2.52 17.95 -20.31
N ASP A 167 2.22 16.64 -20.27
CA ASP A 167 0.85 16.13 -20.22
C ASP A 167 0.30 16.10 -18.79
N ARG A 168 -0.24 17.24 -18.37
CA ARG A 168 -0.89 17.39 -17.05
C ARG A 168 -2.33 16.87 -17.01
N ARG A 169 -2.86 16.37 -18.12
CA ARG A 169 -4.23 15.82 -18.20
C ARG A 169 -4.27 14.33 -17.94
N ASP A 170 -3.12 13.65 -18.05
CA ASP A 170 -2.94 12.25 -17.72
C ASP A 170 -3.53 11.87 -16.33
N GLY A 171 -4.12 10.68 -16.26
CA GLY A 171 -4.75 10.16 -15.05
C GLY A 171 -3.73 9.90 -13.94
N GLY A 172 -2.57 9.34 -14.30
CA GLY A 172 -1.47 9.09 -13.37
C GLY A 172 -0.92 10.38 -12.80
N PHE A 173 -0.68 11.39 -13.65
CA PHE A 173 -0.21 12.71 -13.20
C PHE A 173 -1.15 13.33 -12.17
N LYS A 174 -2.47 13.30 -12.41
CA LYS A 174 -3.46 13.82 -11.46
C LYS A 174 -3.42 13.07 -10.12
N VAL A 175 -3.26 11.75 -10.15
CA VAL A 175 -3.16 10.91 -8.95
C VAL A 175 -1.88 11.19 -8.17
N LEU A 176 -0.74 11.32 -8.85
CA LEU A 176 0.52 11.69 -8.22
C LEU A 176 0.45 13.08 -7.58
N ARG A 177 -0.04 14.08 -8.32
CA ARG A 177 -0.22 15.44 -7.81
C ARG A 177 -1.14 15.48 -6.59
N GLN A 178 -2.22 14.69 -6.60
CA GLN A 178 -3.11 14.58 -5.44
C GLN A 178 -2.39 13.99 -4.22
N ALA A 179 -1.58 12.95 -4.41
CA ALA A 179 -0.84 12.33 -3.31
C ALA A 179 0.24 13.24 -2.71
N LEU A 180 0.91 14.05 -3.54
CA LEU A 180 1.92 15.01 -3.09
C LEU A 180 1.33 16.26 -2.42
N GLY A 181 0.04 16.53 -2.59
CA GLY A 181 -0.65 17.68 -2.00
C GLY A 181 -1.28 17.41 -0.63
N TYR A 182 -1.13 16.19 -0.11
CA TYR A 182 -1.65 15.75 1.19
C TYR A 182 -0.56 15.85 2.26
#